data_AF-A0A452Y8H1-F1
#
_entry.id   AF-A0A452Y8H1-F1
#
_cell.length_a   1.000
_cell.length_b   1.000
_cell.length_c   1.000
_cell.angle_alpha   90.00
_cell.angle_beta   90.00
_cell.angle_gamma   90.00
#
_symmetry.space_group_name_H-M   'P 1'
#
loop_
_entity.id
_entity.type
_entity.pdbx_description
1 polymer ?
#
loop_
_entity_poly.entity_id
_entity_poly.type
_entity_poly.pdbx_seq_one_letter_code
_entity_poly.pdbx_strand_id
1 'polypeptide(L)'
;MAMAIAALRREGRRVLLNTPSPAATMAALSPAASQSQIAPLGARSISTQIVRNRMKSVKNIQKITKAMKMVAASKLRAVQTRTENSRGLWQPFTALLGDAPSVNVKKNVIVAITSDKGLCGGINSTSVKVSKALQKMTSGPEKESKYVILGEKGKVQLIRDSRKHIEMTVSELQKNPINYTQVAVLADDILKNVEYDAIRVVFNKFQSVISFRPTLATILSPEVGARS
;
A
#
# COMPACT_ATOMS: atom_id res chain seq x y z
N MET A 1 -6.83 -48.95 -41.18
CA MET A 1 -5.98 -48.78 -42.38
C MET A 1 -4.55 -48.59 -41.89
N ALA A 2 -3.71 -49.64 -41.93
CA ALA A 2 -2.34 -49.75 -41.36
C ALA A 2 -2.25 -49.53 -39.81
N MET A 3 -1.54 -50.26 -38.95
CA MET A 3 -0.34 -51.14 -38.96
C MET A 3 1.00 -50.41 -39.27
N ALA A 4 2.16 -50.75 -38.66
CA ALA A 4 2.53 -51.85 -37.74
C ALA A 4 3.58 -51.36 -36.69
N ILE A 5 3.79 -52.00 -35.51
CA ILE A 5 4.68 -53.16 -35.21
C ILE A 5 6.14 -52.90 -35.68
N ALA A 6 7.23 -53.06 -34.91
CA ALA A 6 7.51 -53.86 -33.70
C ALA A 6 8.05 -52.98 -32.51
N ALA A 7 8.77 -53.40 -31.44
CA ALA A 7 9.40 -54.67 -31.03
C ALA A 7 9.59 -54.79 -29.49
N LEU A 8 10.10 -55.95 -29.02
CA LEU A 8 10.56 -56.24 -27.64
C LEU A 8 12.01 -56.79 -27.64
N ARG A 9 12.70 -56.79 -26.49
CA ARG A 9 13.78 -57.77 -26.23
C ARG A 9 13.74 -58.37 -24.80
N ARG A 10 13.83 -59.70 -24.78
CA ARG A 10 14.00 -60.66 -23.66
C ARG A 10 15.41 -60.58 -23.04
N GLU A 11 15.81 -61.23 -21.94
CA GLU A 11 15.23 -61.95 -20.78
C GLU A 11 16.39 -62.12 -19.76
N GLY A 12 16.15 -62.46 -18.50
CA GLY A 12 17.26 -62.71 -17.55
C GLY A 12 16.85 -63.14 -16.14
N ARG A 13 16.63 -64.44 -15.93
CA ARG A 13 16.17 -65.03 -14.65
C ARG A 13 17.15 -66.09 -14.15
N ARG A 14 17.70 -65.94 -12.94
CA ARG A 14 18.22 -67.07 -12.13
C ARG A 14 18.24 -66.76 -10.64
N VAL A 15 18.20 -67.83 -9.84
CA VAL A 15 18.04 -67.85 -8.38
C VAL A 15 19.15 -68.73 -7.79
N LEU A 16 19.69 -68.36 -6.63
CA LEU A 16 20.39 -69.27 -5.71
C LEU A 16 20.09 -68.87 -4.26
N LEU A 17 20.06 -69.87 -3.36
CA LEU A 17 20.01 -69.71 -1.90
C LEU A 17 21.28 -70.32 -1.28
N ASN A 18 21.78 -69.72 -0.21
CA ASN A 18 22.58 -70.31 0.90
C ASN A 18 23.17 -69.16 1.77
N THR A 19 23.54 -69.29 3.05
CA THR A 19 23.07 -70.08 4.22
C THR A 19 23.73 -69.45 5.48
N PRO A 20 23.17 -69.53 6.70
CA PRO A 20 23.76 -68.94 7.90
C PRO A 20 24.65 -69.90 8.70
N SER A 21 25.68 -69.39 9.40
CA SER A 21 26.39 -70.08 10.52
C SER A 21 27.25 -69.12 11.37
N PRO A 22 27.69 -69.51 12.60
CA PRO A 22 27.89 -68.57 13.70
C PRO A 22 29.26 -68.68 14.44
N ALA A 23 29.29 -68.21 15.69
CA ALA A 23 30.42 -68.13 16.66
C ALA A 23 31.47 -67.06 16.33
N ALA A 24 31.85 -66.09 17.19
CA ALA A 24 31.87 -65.90 18.65
C ALA A 24 33.16 -66.35 19.37
N THR A 25 33.95 -65.34 19.76
CA THR A 25 35.00 -65.41 20.79
C THR A 25 35.02 -64.08 21.54
N MET A 26 35.42 -64.11 22.82
CA MET A 26 35.42 -62.96 23.74
C MET A 26 36.84 -62.49 24.10
N ALA A 27 36.94 -61.52 25.02
CA ALA A 27 38.14 -60.86 25.57
C ALA A 27 38.66 -59.67 24.72
N ALA A 28 39.00 -58.51 25.30
CA ALA A 28 38.81 -58.03 26.68
C ALA A 28 38.91 -56.49 26.79
N LEU A 29 38.69 -55.97 28.01
CA LEU A 29 39.15 -54.69 28.57
C LEU A 29 38.53 -53.37 28.05
N SER A 30 37.77 -52.75 28.97
CA SER A 30 37.47 -51.31 29.10
C SER A 30 38.73 -50.50 29.49
N PRO A 31 38.80 -49.14 29.35
CA PRO A 31 37.70 -48.20 29.66
C PRO A 31 37.43 -47.06 28.66
N ALA A 32 36.38 -46.30 28.98
CA ALA A 32 35.86 -45.22 28.13
C ALA A 32 36.76 -43.98 28.09
N ALA A 33 37.24 -43.64 26.89
CA ALA A 33 37.71 -42.29 26.59
C ALA A 33 36.51 -41.41 26.22
N SER A 34 35.90 -40.75 27.21
CA SER A 34 34.82 -39.78 26.97
C SER A 34 35.39 -38.54 26.28
N GLN A 35 35.35 -38.51 24.94
CA GLN A 35 35.63 -37.30 24.17
C GLN A 35 34.53 -36.26 24.39
N SER A 36 34.69 -35.47 25.44
CA SER A 36 33.94 -34.25 25.67
C SER A 36 34.21 -33.28 24.52
N GLN A 37 33.28 -33.20 23.56
CA GLN A 37 33.32 -32.17 22.52
C GLN A 37 33.12 -30.81 23.18
N ILE A 38 34.23 -30.12 23.46
CA ILE A 38 34.24 -28.76 24.00
C ILE A 38 33.72 -27.83 22.91
N ALA A 39 32.40 -27.65 22.86
CA ALA A 39 31.77 -26.61 22.06
C ALA A 39 32.27 -25.24 22.55
N PRO A 40 32.76 -24.35 21.65
CA PRO A 40 33.37 -23.09 22.07
C PRO A 40 32.35 -22.18 22.78
N LEU A 41 32.66 -21.80 24.03
CA LEU A 41 31.85 -20.88 24.81
C LEU A 41 31.71 -19.56 24.06
N GLY A 42 30.48 -19.21 23.68
CA GLY A 42 30.16 -18.01 22.90
C GLY A 42 29.11 -18.26 21.82
N ALA A 43 29.03 -19.49 21.30
CA ALA A 43 28.01 -19.90 20.35
C ALA A 43 26.62 -20.01 21.01
N ARG A 44 25.89 -18.89 21.15
CA ARG A 44 24.47 -18.89 21.51
C ARG A 44 23.68 -19.66 20.45
N SER A 45 23.37 -20.92 20.73
CA SER A 45 22.67 -21.83 19.83
C SER A 45 21.21 -21.39 19.61
N ILE A 46 20.98 -20.49 18.64
CA ILE A 46 19.64 -20.14 18.18
C ILE A 46 18.96 -21.43 17.71
N SER A 47 17.94 -21.88 18.46
CA SER A 47 17.22 -23.11 18.16
C SER A 47 16.82 -23.18 16.69
N THR A 48 17.23 -24.24 16.00
CA THR A 48 17.00 -24.42 14.55
C THR A 48 15.51 -24.43 14.21
N GLN A 49 14.65 -24.76 15.17
CA GLN A 49 13.20 -24.65 15.09
C GLN A 49 12.70 -23.21 14.96
N ILE A 50 13.32 -22.24 15.66
CA ILE A 50 12.99 -20.81 15.55
C ILE A 50 13.32 -20.30 14.13
N VAL A 51 14.49 -20.66 13.61
CA VAL A 51 14.89 -20.33 12.22
C VAL A 51 13.92 -20.96 11.22
N ARG A 52 13.63 -22.25 11.36
CA ARG A 52 12.69 -23.00 10.51
C ARG A 52 11.27 -22.40 10.54
N ASN A 53 10.80 -21.93 11.69
CA ASN A 53 9.50 -21.26 11.82
C ASN A 53 9.50 -19.85 11.20
N ARG A 54 10.58 -19.07 11.36
CA ARG A 54 10.75 -17.78 10.65
C ARG A 54 10.74 -17.98 9.14
N MET A 55 11.43 -19.00 8.61
CA MET A 55 11.42 -19.34 7.17
C MET A 55 10.02 -19.70 6.66
N LYS A 56 9.22 -20.47 7.44
CA LYS A 56 7.80 -20.75 7.09
C LYS A 56 6.97 -19.47 7.05
N SER A 57 7.10 -18.59 8.05
CA SER A 57 6.37 -17.32 8.11
C SER A 57 6.70 -16.40 6.93
N VAL A 58 7.99 -16.20 6.63
CA VAL A 58 8.44 -15.36 5.49
C VAL A 58 7.95 -15.92 4.15
N LYS A 59 7.99 -17.26 3.95
CA LYS A 59 7.43 -17.89 2.74
C LYS A 59 5.91 -17.67 2.60
N ASN A 60 5.17 -17.63 3.70
CA ASN A 60 3.73 -17.33 3.67
C ASN A 60 3.47 -15.85 3.37
N ILE A 61 4.20 -14.93 3.99
CA ILE A 61 4.14 -13.48 3.71
C ILE A 61 4.50 -13.21 2.24
N GLN A 62 5.49 -13.90 1.68
CA GLN A 62 5.88 -13.80 0.27
C GLN A 62 4.76 -14.26 -0.69
N LYS A 63 4.03 -15.33 -0.36
CA LYS A 63 2.86 -15.76 -1.14
C LYS A 63 1.74 -14.72 -1.10
N ILE A 64 1.43 -14.21 0.09
CA ILE A 64 0.39 -13.18 0.30
C ILE A 64 0.75 -11.90 -0.48
N THR A 65 1.97 -11.39 -0.36
CA THR A 65 2.40 -10.18 -1.08
C THR A 65 2.46 -10.38 -2.60
N LYS A 66 2.85 -11.58 -3.08
CA LYS A 66 2.75 -11.91 -4.52
C LYS A 66 1.30 -11.87 -5.03
N ALA A 67 0.35 -12.44 -4.28
CA ALA A 67 -1.07 -12.37 -4.62
C ALA A 67 -1.59 -10.92 -4.59
N MET A 68 -1.29 -10.16 -3.52
CA MET A 68 -1.67 -8.75 -3.39
C MET A 68 -1.08 -7.89 -4.50
N LYS A 69 0.14 -8.14 -4.97
CA LYS A 69 0.73 -7.44 -6.13
C LYS A 69 -0.10 -7.63 -7.40
N MET A 70 -0.60 -8.84 -7.66
CA MET A 70 -1.44 -9.12 -8.84
C MET A 70 -2.82 -8.47 -8.72
N VAL A 71 -3.45 -8.54 -7.53
CA VAL A 71 -4.73 -7.85 -7.25
C VAL A 71 -4.59 -6.33 -7.38
N ALA A 72 -3.52 -5.74 -6.86
CA ALA A 72 -3.25 -4.31 -6.96
C ALA A 72 -2.98 -3.88 -8.42
N ALA A 73 -2.21 -4.65 -9.19
CA ALA A 73 -1.96 -4.36 -10.60
C ALA A 73 -3.24 -4.43 -11.46
N SER A 74 -4.12 -5.40 -11.20
CA SER A 74 -5.43 -5.50 -11.85
C SER A 74 -6.30 -4.26 -11.52
N LYS A 75 -6.40 -3.88 -10.24
CA LYS A 75 -7.15 -2.69 -9.83
C LYS A 75 -6.58 -1.38 -10.35
N LEU A 76 -5.24 -1.25 -10.42
CA LEU A 76 -4.58 -0.08 -10.99
C LEU A 76 -4.99 0.12 -12.46
N ARG A 77 -4.95 -0.93 -13.29
CA ARG A 77 -5.41 -0.86 -14.70
C ARG A 77 -6.87 -0.41 -14.80
N ALA A 78 -7.76 -1.02 -14.02
CA ALA A 78 -9.19 -0.68 -14.02
C ALA A 78 -9.49 0.76 -13.54
N VAL A 79 -8.67 1.32 -12.64
CA VAL A 79 -8.78 2.72 -12.21
C VAL A 79 -8.10 3.67 -13.20
N GLN A 80 -7.00 3.27 -13.84
CA GLN A 80 -6.30 4.07 -14.84
C GLN A 80 -7.22 4.42 -16.02
N THR A 81 -7.87 3.43 -16.64
CA THR A 81 -8.80 3.69 -17.77
C THR A 81 -9.96 4.61 -17.36
N ARG A 82 -10.50 4.46 -16.14
CA ARG A 82 -11.53 5.37 -15.62
C ARG A 82 -11.01 6.80 -15.44
N THR A 83 -9.78 6.94 -14.93
CA THR A 83 -9.11 8.23 -14.72
C THR A 83 -8.79 8.92 -16.04
N GLU A 84 -8.41 8.14 -17.07
CA GLU A 84 -8.16 8.64 -18.43
C GLU A 84 -9.46 9.15 -19.06
N ASN A 85 -10.55 8.39 -18.98
CA ASN A 85 -11.87 8.82 -19.45
C ASN A 85 -12.37 10.09 -18.71
N SER A 86 -12.07 10.24 -17.41
CA SER A 86 -12.48 11.44 -16.64
C SER A 86 -11.58 12.66 -16.87
N ARG A 87 -10.43 12.55 -17.54
CA ARG A 87 -9.52 13.70 -17.75
C ARG A 87 -10.15 14.80 -18.61
N GLY A 88 -10.96 14.45 -19.61
CA GLY A 88 -11.62 15.43 -20.48
C GLY A 88 -12.62 16.34 -19.75
N LEU A 89 -13.17 15.92 -18.60
CA LEU A 89 -14.21 16.66 -17.89
C LEU A 89 -13.68 17.86 -17.09
N TRP A 90 -12.48 17.77 -16.50
CA TRP A 90 -11.95 18.84 -15.64
C TRP A 90 -11.13 19.89 -16.41
N GLN A 91 -10.55 19.53 -17.56
CA GLN A 91 -9.70 20.43 -18.34
C GLN A 91 -10.41 21.74 -18.78
N PRO A 92 -11.68 21.75 -19.23
CA PRO A 92 -12.39 22.99 -19.55
C PRO A 92 -12.56 23.90 -18.34
N PHE A 93 -12.83 23.36 -17.15
CA PHE A 93 -12.98 24.17 -15.93
C PHE A 93 -11.65 24.83 -15.53
N THR A 94 -10.51 24.13 -15.61
CA THR A 94 -9.20 24.75 -15.34
C THR A 94 -8.77 25.73 -16.45
N ALA A 95 -9.26 25.57 -17.68
CA ALA A 95 -9.06 26.58 -18.74
C ALA A 95 -9.91 27.85 -18.52
N LEU A 96 -11.12 27.71 -17.95
CA LEU A 96 -12.07 28.81 -17.74
C LEU A 96 -11.87 29.56 -16.41
N LEU A 97 -11.61 28.84 -15.31
CA LEU A 97 -11.38 29.40 -13.97
C LEU A 97 -9.89 29.62 -13.66
N GLY A 98 -8.98 29.11 -14.50
CA GLY A 98 -7.55 29.06 -14.23
C GLY A 98 -7.16 28.08 -13.12
N ASP A 99 -5.93 28.23 -12.61
CA ASP A 99 -5.50 27.72 -11.29
C ASP A 99 -4.66 28.81 -10.63
N ALA A 100 -5.13 29.33 -9.50
CA ALA A 100 -4.58 30.50 -8.83
C ALA A 100 -4.07 30.16 -7.42
N PRO A 101 -3.05 29.27 -7.29
CA PRO A 101 -2.64 28.72 -6.00
C PRO A 101 -2.09 29.76 -5.02
N SER A 102 -1.61 30.90 -5.51
CA SER A 102 -1.04 31.99 -4.71
C SER A 102 -2.08 32.96 -4.13
N VAL A 103 -3.38 32.82 -4.44
CA VAL A 103 -4.42 33.76 -3.96
C VAL A 103 -4.54 33.70 -2.43
N ASN A 104 -4.44 34.88 -1.81
CA ASN A 104 -4.36 35.06 -0.38
C ASN A 104 -5.73 35.45 0.21
N VAL A 105 -6.50 34.45 0.65
CA VAL A 105 -7.85 34.61 1.22
C VAL A 105 -7.88 34.40 2.74
N LYS A 106 -8.97 34.79 3.42
CA LYS A 106 -9.10 34.67 4.88
C LYS A 106 -9.52 33.26 5.31
N LYS A 107 -10.55 32.67 4.69
CA LYS A 107 -11.06 31.33 5.00
C LYS A 107 -10.58 30.30 3.96
N ASN A 108 -9.64 29.45 4.36
CA ASN A 108 -9.08 28.41 3.49
C ASN A 108 -9.52 27.02 3.93
N VAL A 109 -10.03 26.21 3.00
CA VAL A 109 -10.39 24.80 3.25
C VAL A 109 -9.45 23.88 2.49
N ILE A 110 -8.59 23.17 3.21
CA ILE A 110 -7.63 22.22 2.64
C ILE A 110 -8.27 20.83 2.58
N VAL A 111 -8.58 20.36 1.37
CA VAL A 111 -9.15 19.02 1.14
C VAL A 111 -8.02 18.03 0.93
N ALA A 112 -7.68 17.25 1.96
CA ALA A 112 -6.57 16.30 1.92
C ALA A 112 -7.04 14.91 1.44
N ILE A 113 -6.71 14.54 0.20
CA ILE A 113 -7.08 13.23 -0.37
C ILE A 113 -6.03 12.16 -0.03
N THR A 114 -6.50 11.07 0.58
CA THR A 114 -5.71 9.91 1.04
C THR A 114 -6.46 8.59 0.84
N SER A 115 -5.82 7.45 1.10
CA SER A 115 -6.47 6.13 1.09
C SER A 115 -7.00 5.70 2.46
N ASP A 116 -8.03 4.85 2.47
CA ASP A 116 -8.47 4.15 3.69
C ASP A 116 -7.49 3.03 4.07
N LYS A 117 -6.93 2.37 3.05
CA LYS A 117 -6.08 1.19 3.19
C LYS A 117 -4.61 1.57 3.30
N GLY A 118 -3.86 0.80 4.08
CA GLY A 118 -2.39 0.93 4.21
C GLY A 118 -1.63 0.28 3.06
N LEU A 119 -0.33 0.03 3.27
CA LEU A 119 0.59 -0.58 2.28
C LEU A 119 0.78 0.23 0.98
N CYS A 120 0.38 1.50 0.97
CA CYS A 120 0.49 2.46 -0.14
C CYS A 120 1.89 3.08 -0.32
N GLY A 121 2.91 2.61 0.41
CA GLY A 121 4.18 3.33 0.53
C GLY A 121 3.99 4.77 1.02
N GLY A 122 4.75 5.71 0.43
CA GLY A 122 4.75 7.12 0.84
C GLY A 122 3.53 7.96 0.40
N ILE A 123 2.62 7.44 -0.44
CA ILE A 123 1.57 8.24 -1.13
C ILE A 123 0.76 9.12 -0.16
N ASN A 124 0.24 8.54 0.94
CA ASN A 124 -0.53 9.28 1.94
C ASN A 124 0.33 10.28 2.72
N SER A 125 1.54 9.87 3.12
CA SER A 125 2.45 10.71 3.89
C SER A 125 2.93 11.93 3.09
N THR A 126 3.09 11.80 1.76
CA THR A 126 3.36 12.93 0.87
C THR A 126 2.16 13.87 0.77
N SER A 127 0.94 13.35 0.60
CA SER A 127 -0.30 14.15 0.59
C SER A 127 -0.47 14.95 1.89
N VAL A 128 -0.30 14.30 3.04
CA VAL A 128 -0.37 14.93 4.36
C VAL A 128 0.77 15.93 4.59
N LYS A 129 2.00 15.64 4.14
CA LYS A 129 3.14 16.59 4.25
C LYS A 129 2.87 17.86 3.44
N VAL A 130 2.31 17.75 2.23
CA VAL A 130 1.95 18.92 1.41
C VAL A 130 0.76 19.68 2.02
N SER A 131 -0.25 18.97 2.52
CA SER A 131 -1.38 19.58 3.25
C SER A 131 -0.92 20.39 4.47
N LYS A 132 0.00 19.85 5.27
CA LYS A 132 0.63 20.55 6.42
C LYS A 132 1.52 21.71 5.99
N ALA A 133 2.20 21.62 4.83
CA ALA A 133 3.00 22.72 4.30
C ALA A 133 2.11 23.89 3.84
N LEU A 134 1.01 23.59 3.14
CA LEU A 134 0.00 24.58 2.75
C LEU A 134 -0.63 25.24 3.98
N GLN A 135 -1.06 24.47 5.00
CA GLN A 135 -1.55 25.08 6.24
C GLN A 135 -0.52 26.05 6.84
N LYS A 136 0.76 25.70 6.90
CA LYS A 136 1.80 26.62 7.41
C LYS A 136 2.03 27.88 6.56
N MET A 137 1.84 27.81 5.24
CA MET A 137 1.93 28.97 4.34
C MET A 137 0.67 29.86 4.40
N THR A 138 -0.47 29.26 4.75
CA THR A 138 -1.79 29.88 4.73
C THR A 138 -2.26 30.35 6.10
N SER A 139 -1.73 29.80 7.21
CA SER A 139 -1.95 30.30 8.56
C SER A 139 -1.35 31.70 8.75
N GLY A 140 -2.10 32.57 9.42
CA GLY A 140 -1.71 33.93 9.80
C GLY A 140 -2.74 34.51 10.78
N PRO A 141 -2.47 35.67 11.40
CA PRO A 141 -3.30 36.20 12.49
C PRO A 141 -4.77 36.46 12.10
N GLU A 142 -5.06 36.75 10.84
CA GLU A 142 -6.43 36.92 10.31
C GLU A 142 -6.89 35.76 9.39
N LYS A 143 -6.19 34.63 9.35
CA LYS A 143 -6.43 33.56 8.36
C LYS A 143 -6.82 32.25 9.02
N GLU A 144 -8.05 31.83 8.78
CA GLU A 144 -8.54 30.52 9.19
C GLU A 144 -8.15 29.46 8.14
N SER A 145 -7.73 28.29 8.60
CA SER A 145 -7.32 27.17 7.75
C SER A 145 -7.90 25.86 8.28
N LYS A 146 -9.04 25.46 7.73
CA LYS A 146 -9.77 24.23 8.06
C LYS A 146 -9.32 23.07 7.16
N TYR A 147 -9.44 21.85 7.66
CA TYR A 147 -9.24 20.61 6.90
C TYR A 147 -10.55 19.88 6.68
N VAL A 148 -10.75 19.43 5.44
CA VAL A 148 -11.63 18.30 5.12
C VAL A 148 -10.72 17.13 4.73
N ILE A 149 -10.92 15.97 5.36
CA ILE A 149 -10.06 14.81 5.13
C ILE A 149 -10.86 13.73 4.39
N LEU A 150 -10.36 13.30 3.24
CA LEU A 150 -10.88 12.16 2.50
C LEU A 150 -9.94 10.96 2.69
N GLY A 151 -10.43 9.90 3.32
CA GLY A 151 -9.70 8.67 3.63
C GLY A 151 -9.18 8.59 5.07
N GLU A 152 -9.36 7.43 5.70
CA GLU A 152 -9.01 7.22 7.12
C GLU A 152 -7.52 7.41 7.44
N LYS A 153 -6.59 7.24 6.47
CA LYS A 153 -5.15 7.42 6.75
C LYS A 153 -4.71 8.87 6.84
N GLY A 154 -5.38 9.81 6.16
CA GLY A 154 -5.15 11.24 6.37
C GLY A 154 -5.47 11.65 7.80
N LYS A 155 -6.65 11.22 8.28
CA LYS A 155 -7.16 11.49 9.63
C LYS A 155 -6.18 11.05 10.71
N VAL A 156 -5.72 9.79 10.65
CA VAL A 156 -4.76 9.23 11.62
C VAL A 156 -3.41 9.97 11.63
N GLN A 157 -2.99 10.61 10.53
CA GLN A 157 -1.77 11.41 10.46
C GLN A 157 -1.96 12.91 10.79
N LEU A 158 -3.18 13.44 10.69
CA LEU A 158 -3.51 14.86 10.96
C LEU A 158 -4.05 15.08 12.38
N ILE A 159 -4.75 14.10 12.97
CA ILE A 159 -5.37 14.18 14.31
C ILE A 159 -4.36 14.35 15.46
N ARG A 160 -3.07 14.11 15.23
CA ARG A 160 -2.01 14.35 16.22
C ARG A 160 -1.59 15.82 16.28
N ASP A 161 -1.50 16.47 15.13
CA ASP A 161 -0.84 17.78 15.00
C ASP A 161 -1.88 18.92 14.85
N SER A 162 -2.98 18.64 14.14
CA SER A 162 -3.91 19.67 13.65
C SER A 162 -5.36 19.43 14.09
N ARG A 163 -5.62 18.64 15.14
CA ARG A 163 -6.97 18.19 15.56
C ARG A 163 -8.02 19.31 15.63
N LYS A 164 -7.64 20.50 16.13
CA LYS A 164 -8.52 21.68 16.27
C LYS A 164 -9.01 22.26 14.93
N HIS A 165 -8.38 21.89 13.81
CA HIS A 165 -8.66 22.41 12.47
C HIS A 165 -9.37 21.37 11.57
N ILE A 166 -9.69 20.18 12.08
CA ILE A 166 -10.37 19.15 11.29
C ILE A 166 -11.87 19.32 11.46
N GLU A 167 -12.53 19.87 10.44
CA GLU A 167 -13.97 20.10 10.44
C GLU A 167 -14.72 18.82 10.07
N MET A 168 -14.32 18.18 8.96
CA MET A 168 -14.96 16.97 8.45
C MET A 168 -13.94 15.89 8.07
N THR A 169 -14.32 14.63 8.28
CA THR A 169 -13.57 13.47 7.79
C THR A 169 -14.53 12.46 7.18
N VAL A 170 -14.25 12.05 5.94
CA VAL A 170 -15.01 11.05 5.20
C VAL A 170 -14.12 9.83 4.98
N SER A 171 -14.61 8.65 5.31
CA SER A 171 -13.89 7.37 5.18
C SER A 171 -14.65 6.40 4.27
N GLU A 172 -14.01 5.26 3.98
CA GLU A 172 -14.59 4.11 3.26
C GLU A 172 -14.95 4.33 1.77
N LEU A 173 -14.60 5.49 1.21
CA LEU A 173 -14.72 5.87 -0.20
C LEU A 173 -14.15 4.82 -1.17
N GLN A 174 -13.27 3.95 -0.70
CA GLN A 174 -12.56 2.93 -1.48
C GLN A 174 -13.15 1.51 -1.32
N LYS A 175 -14.35 1.35 -0.75
CA LYS A 175 -15.10 0.08 -0.75
C LYS A 175 -15.59 -0.29 -2.15
N ASN A 176 -16.34 0.62 -2.77
CA ASN A 176 -16.85 0.49 -4.13
C ASN A 176 -15.99 1.32 -5.12
N PRO A 177 -16.09 1.11 -6.44
CA PRO A 177 -15.51 2.03 -7.41
C PRO A 177 -16.22 3.39 -7.31
N ILE A 178 -15.45 4.45 -7.11
CA ILE A 178 -15.97 5.82 -6.94
C ILE A 178 -16.79 6.22 -8.18
N ASN A 179 -17.98 6.79 -7.94
CA ASN A 179 -18.89 7.30 -8.96
C ASN A 179 -19.13 8.82 -8.77
N TYR A 180 -19.45 9.54 -9.86
CA TYR A 180 -19.65 11.00 -9.85
C TYR A 180 -20.71 11.43 -8.82
N THR A 181 -21.86 10.74 -8.76
CA THR A 181 -22.95 11.03 -7.81
C THR A 181 -22.49 10.99 -6.34
N GLN A 182 -21.54 10.12 -5.99
CA GLN A 182 -20.99 10.05 -4.63
C GLN A 182 -20.09 11.26 -4.35
N VAL A 183 -19.29 11.69 -5.33
CA VAL A 183 -18.44 12.89 -5.22
C VAL A 183 -19.30 14.16 -5.19
N ALA A 184 -20.42 14.20 -5.90
CA ALA A 184 -21.36 15.33 -5.89
C ALA A 184 -21.99 15.53 -4.49
N VAL A 185 -22.56 14.47 -3.89
CA VAL A 185 -23.11 14.56 -2.52
C VAL A 185 -22.04 14.99 -1.51
N LEU A 186 -20.82 14.45 -1.62
CA LEU A 186 -19.70 14.85 -0.75
C LEU A 186 -19.23 16.28 -1.00
N ALA A 187 -19.37 16.81 -2.22
CA ALA A 187 -19.12 18.23 -2.50
C ALA A 187 -20.21 19.07 -1.85
N ASP A 188 -21.48 18.76 -2.03
CA ASP A 188 -22.60 19.47 -1.39
C ASP A 188 -22.45 19.50 0.13
N ASP A 189 -22.02 18.40 0.76
CA ASP A 189 -21.78 18.33 2.21
C ASP A 189 -20.55 19.16 2.65
N ILE A 190 -19.53 19.32 1.80
CA ILE A 190 -18.42 20.27 2.07
C ILE A 190 -18.95 21.70 1.99
N LEU A 191 -19.72 22.02 0.94
CA LEU A 191 -20.21 23.37 0.64
C LEU A 191 -21.23 23.87 1.68
N LYS A 192 -22.03 22.98 2.28
CA LYS A 192 -23.01 23.32 3.32
C LYS A 192 -22.40 23.47 4.72
N ASN A 193 -21.44 22.61 5.08
CA ASN A 193 -20.94 22.53 6.45
C ASN A 193 -19.68 23.37 6.72
N VAL A 194 -19.02 23.91 5.67
CA VAL A 194 -17.74 24.62 5.81
C VAL A 194 -17.76 25.92 5.02
N GLU A 195 -17.69 27.07 5.70
CA GLU A 195 -17.49 28.36 5.04
C GLU A 195 -16.09 28.44 4.40
N TYR A 196 -16.01 28.89 3.15
CA TYR A 196 -14.76 28.95 2.38
C TYR A 196 -14.69 30.19 1.48
N ASP A 197 -13.51 30.80 1.43
CA ASP A 197 -13.14 31.77 0.39
C ASP A 197 -12.40 31.04 -0.75
N ALA A 198 -11.58 30.04 -0.41
CA ALA A 198 -10.92 29.14 -1.35
C ALA A 198 -10.79 27.70 -0.82
N ILE A 199 -11.08 26.74 -1.69
CA ILE A 199 -10.90 25.30 -1.48
C ILE A 199 -9.60 24.87 -2.16
N ARG A 200 -8.72 24.21 -1.40
CA ARG A 200 -7.37 23.81 -1.79
C ARG A 200 -7.27 22.29 -1.76
N VAL A 201 -7.49 21.64 -2.92
CA VAL A 201 -7.56 20.18 -3.04
C VAL A 201 -6.17 19.58 -3.24
N VAL A 202 -5.70 18.81 -2.26
CA VAL A 202 -4.38 18.16 -2.28
C VAL A 202 -4.54 16.69 -2.65
N PHE A 203 -3.98 16.30 -3.80
CA PHE A 203 -4.05 14.94 -4.32
C PHE A 203 -2.73 14.51 -4.99
N ASN A 204 -2.58 13.21 -5.24
CA ASN A 204 -1.42 12.69 -5.97
C ASN A 204 -1.80 12.44 -7.44
N LYS A 205 -1.28 13.26 -8.36
CA LYS A 205 -1.48 13.12 -9.80
C LYS A 205 -0.64 11.96 -10.32
N PHE A 206 -1.31 10.92 -10.82
CA PHE A 206 -0.70 9.75 -11.45
C PHE A 206 0.01 10.15 -12.75
N GLN A 207 1.33 9.94 -12.81
CA GLN A 207 2.13 10.08 -14.03
C GLN A 207 2.52 8.71 -14.60
N SER A 208 2.96 7.79 -13.73
CA SER A 208 3.24 6.40 -14.09
C SER A 208 3.07 5.47 -12.88
N VAL A 209 3.23 4.16 -13.09
CA VAL A 209 3.19 3.15 -12.01
C VAL A 209 4.27 3.38 -10.95
N ILE A 210 5.31 4.16 -11.25
CA ILE A 210 6.43 4.49 -10.35
C ILE A 210 6.34 5.97 -9.88
N SER A 211 5.93 6.89 -10.76
CA SER A 211 5.88 8.33 -10.48
C SER A 211 4.46 8.83 -10.19
N PHE A 212 4.29 9.38 -8.99
CA PHE A 212 3.16 10.20 -8.59
C PHE A 212 3.68 11.56 -8.12
N ARG A 213 3.10 12.67 -8.62
CA ARG A 213 3.44 14.01 -8.12
C ARG A 213 2.30 14.50 -7.23
N PRO A 214 2.56 14.97 -6.00
CA PRO A 214 1.54 15.73 -5.27
C PRO A 214 1.20 16.97 -6.11
N THR A 215 -0.08 17.28 -6.19
CA THR A 215 -0.64 18.40 -6.95
C THR A 215 -1.70 19.06 -6.08
N LEU A 216 -1.67 20.39 -6.07
CA LEU A 216 -2.76 21.23 -5.57
C LEU A 216 -3.64 21.57 -6.77
N ALA A 217 -4.96 21.58 -6.58
CA ALA A 217 -5.89 22.32 -7.41
C ALA A 217 -6.62 23.35 -6.53
N THR A 218 -6.75 24.57 -7.05
CA THR A 218 -7.38 25.69 -6.32
C THR A 218 -8.76 25.96 -6.91
N ILE A 219 -9.78 26.06 -6.05
CA ILE A 219 -11.15 26.45 -6.43
C ILE A 219 -11.51 27.66 -5.56
N LEU A 220 -11.86 28.78 -6.18
CA LEU A 220 -12.26 30.01 -5.47
C LEU A 220 -13.77 30.01 -5.24
N SER A 221 -14.22 30.68 -4.17
CA SER A 221 -15.62 31.05 -4.00
C SER A 221 -16.04 32.07 -5.08
N PRO A 222 -17.28 32.03 -5.62
CA PRO A 222 -17.72 32.96 -6.66
C PRO A 222 -17.53 34.44 -6.29
N GLU A 223 -17.73 34.81 -5.02
CA GLU A 223 -17.53 36.18 -4.51
C GLU A 223 -16.07 36.66 -4.55
N VAL A 224 -15.13 35.73 -4.60
CA VAL A 224 -13.68 36.00 -4.66
C VAL A 224 -13.20 35.92 -6.10
N GLY A 225 -13.63 34.91 -6.86
CA GLY A 225 -13.29 34.75 -8.28
C GLY A 225 -13.86 35.86 -9.19
N ALA A 226 -14.92 36.55 -8.76
CA ALA A 226 -15.44 37.74 -9.44
C ALA A 226 -14.68 39.04 -9.10
N ARG A 227 -13.64 38.98 -8.26
CA ARG A 227 -12.82 40.13 -7.81
C ARG A 227 -11.34 40.01 -8.21
N SER A 228 -10.97 38.98 -8.99
CA SER A 228 -9.60 38.64 -9.39
C SER A 228 -9.44 38.65 -10.91
#